data_AF-A0A8C6FLA3-F1
#
_entry.id   AF-A0A8C6FLA3-F1
#
_cell.length_a   1.000
_cell.length_b   1.000
_cell.length_c   1.000
_cell.angle_alpha   90.00
_cell.angle_beta   90.00
_cell.angle_gamma   90.00
#
_symmetry.space_group_name_H-M   'P 1'
#
loop_
_entity.id
_entity.type
_entity.pdbx_description
1 polymer ?
#
loop_
_entity_poly.entity_id
_entity_poly.type
_entity_poly.pdbx_seq_one_letter_code
_entity_poly.pdbx_strand_id
1 'polypeptide(L)'
;MSRRVVRQSKFRHVFGQAAKADQAYEDIRVSKVTWDSAFCAVNPKFLAIIVEAGGGGAFIVLPLAKTGRVDKNYPLVTGHTAPVLDIDWCPHNDNVIASASDDTTIMVWQIPDYTPVRNITEPVITLEGHSKRVGILSWHPTARNVLLSAGGDNVIIIWNVGTGEVLLNLDDMHPDVIHSVCWNTNGSLLATTCKDKTLRIIDPRKGQVVAERFAAHEGMRPMRAVFTRQGHIFTTGFTRMSQRELGLWDPNNFEEPVALQEMDTSNGVLLPFYDPDSSIVYLCGKGDSSIRYFEITEEPPFVHYLNTFSSKEPQRGMGFMPKRGLDVSKCEIARFYKLHERKCEPIVMTVPRKSDLFQDDLYPDTPGPEPALEADEWLSGQDADPVLISLRDGYVPPKHRELRVTKRNILDVRPPSGPRRSQSASDAPLSQHTLETLLEEIKALREQVQAQEQRITSLENMLCELVDGTD
;
A
#
# COMPACT_ATOMS: atom_id res chain seq x y z
N MET A 1 -47.25 -0.45 21.09
CA MET A 1 -45.80 -0.46 21.39
C MET A 1 -45.14 -1.46 20.46
N SER A 2 -44.57 -1.00 19.35
CA SER A 2 -43.79 -1.86 18.46
C SER A 2 -42.55 -2.33 19.24
N ARG A 3 -42.43 -3.64 19.48
CA ARG A 3 -41.20 -4.23 20.02
C ARG A 3 -40.10 -3.90 19.01
N ARG A 4 -39.23 -2.94 19.33
CA ARG A 4 -37.98 -2.71 18.59
C ARG A 4 -37.23 -4.04 18.60
N VAL A 5 -37.28 -4.76 17.48
CA VAL A 5 -36.47 -5.97 17.28
C VAL A 5 -35.02 -5.47 17.33
N VAL A 6 -34.35 -5.72 18.44
CA VAL A 6 -32.93 -5.40 18.58
C VAL A 6 -32.19 -6.35 17.64
N ARG A 7 -31.57 -5.80 16.60
CA ARG A 7 -30.72 -6.56 15.68
C ARG A 7 -29.69 -7.36 16.49
N GLN A 8 -29.63 -8.67 16.23
CA GLN A 8 -28.63 -9.53 16.86
C GLN A 8 -27.31 -9.35 16.12
N SER A 9 -26.39 -8.58 16.70
CA SER A 9 -25.00 -8.49 16.23
C SER A 9 -24.08 -9.05 17.30
N LYS A 10 -23.19 -9.96 16.90
CA LYS A 10 -22.13 -10.49 17.78
C LYS A 10 -21.12 -9.40 18.19
N PHE A 11 -21.08 -8.30 17.46
CA PHE A 11 -20.18 -7.16 17.67
C PHE A 11 -20.81 -5.98 18.39
N ARG A 12 -22.08 -6.10 18.81
CA ARG A 12 -22.84 -5.02 19.47
C ARG A 12 -22.13 -4.43 20.69
N HIS A 13 -21.38 -5.28 21.42
CA HIS A 13 -20.70 -4.94 22.67
C HIS A 13 -19.19 -4.80 22.52
N VAL A 14 -18.69 -4.65 21.28
CA VAL A 14 -17.29 -4.27 21.06
C VAL A 14 -17.02 -2.95 21.79
N PHE A 15 -15.90 -2.89 22.50
CA PHE A 15 -15.44 -1.69 23.17
C PHE A 15 -13.93 -1.51 22.96
N GLY A 16 -13.50 -0.26 22.92
CA GLY A 16 -12.09 0.10 22.87
C GLY A 16 -11.54 0.36 24.26
N GLN A 17 -10.35 -0.16 24.55
CA GLN A 17 -9.61 0.09 25.77
C GLN A 17 -8.22 0.62 25.43
N ALA A 18 -7.88 1.81 25.92
CA ALA A 18 -6.52 2.32 25.83
C ALA A 18 -5.58 1.45 26.66
N ALA A 19 -4.41 1.15 26.10
CA ALA A 19 -3.36 0.46 26.81
C ALA A 19 -2.87 1.30 28.00
N LYS A 20 -2.26 0.62 28.97
CA LYS A 20 -1.65 1.29 30.12
C LYS A 20 -0.45 2.14 29.67
N ALA A 21 -0.08 3.14 30.46
CA ALA A 21 0.99 4.08 30.10
C ALA A 21 2.35 3.39 29.87
N ASP A 22 2.65 2.31 30.59
CA ASP A 22 3.85 1.48 30.42
C ASP A 22 3.89 0.70 29.10
N GLN A 23 2.74 0.54 28.44
CA GLN A 23 2.58 -0.09 27.13
C GLN A 23 2.50 0.93 25.98
N ALA A 24 2.49 2.23 26.29
CA ALA A 24 2.59 3.29 25.29
C ALA A 24 4.05 3.53 24.89
N TYR A 25 4.26 4.19 23.76
CA TYR A 25 5.58 4.62 23.29
C TYR A 25 5.68 6.13 23.48
N GLU A 26 6.59 6.60 24.31
CA GLU A 26 6.70 8.00 24.71
C GLU A 26 7.95 8.68 24.14
N ASP A 27 7.95 10.01 24.13
CA ASP A 27 9.04 10.88 23.63
C ASP A 27 9.33 10.75 22.11
N ILE A 28 8.34 10.32 21.33
CA ILE A 28 8.42 10.24 19.86
C ILE A 28 7.93 11.56 19.23
N ARG A 29 8.78 12.26 18.49
CA ARG A 29 8.39 13.50 17.78
C ARG A 29 7.64 13.18 16.49
N VAL A 30 6.33 13.02 16.57
CA VAL A 30 5.47 12.72 15.41
C VAL A 30 5.49 13.90 14.42
N SER A 31 5.56 13.58 13.12
CA SER A 31 5.54 14.57 12.04
C SER A 31 4.33 15.51 12.13
N LYS A 32 4.58 16.80 11.83
CA LYS A 32 3.57 17.87 11.77
C LYS A 32 3.18 18.23 10.34
N VAL A 33 3.71 17.51 9.36
CA VAL A 33 3.42 17.76 7.94
C VAL A 33 1.91 17.63 7.72
N THR A 34 1.33 18.57 6.99
CA THR A 34 -0.09 18.55 6.62
C THR A 34 -0.29 17.60 5.45
N TRP A 35 -0.55 16.33 5.77
CA TRP A 35 -0.87 15.28 4.79
C TRP A 35 -1.90 14.33 5.39
N ASP A 36 -2.75 13.75 4.56
CA ASP A 36 -3.92 12.97 5.00
C ASP A 36 -3.68 11.44 5.00
N SER A 37 -2.42 10.99 5.04
CA SER A 37 -2.07 9.58 5.29
C SER A 37 -2.07 9.27 6.80
N ALA A 38 -1.93 7.99 7.17
CA ALA A 38 -2.08 7.57 8.55
C ALA A 38 -0.89 7.96 9.47
N PHE A 39 0.29 8.26 8.90
CA PHE A 39 1.58 8.55 9.59
C PHE A 39 2.13 7.44 10.47
N CYS A 40 1.45 6.31 10.52
CA CYS A 40 1.75 5.18 11.39
C CYS A 40 1.45 3.90 10.62
N ALA A 41 2.43 3.01 10.53
CA ALA A 41 2.26 1.68 9.95
C ALA A 41 2.76 0.66 10.96
N VAL A 42 2.02 -0.41 11.17
CA VAL A 42 2.36 -1.42 12.17
C VAL A 42 2.18 -2.80 11.56
N ASN A 43 3.05 -3.72 11.95
CA ASN A 43 2.93 -5.13 11.63
C ASN A 43 3.17 -5.97 12.91
N PRO A 44 3.12 -7.31 12.84
CA PRO A 44 3.29 -8.14 14.04
C PRO A 44 4.65 -8.04 14.75
N LYS A 45 5.68 -7.43 14.14
CA LYS A 45 7.02 -7.31 14.72
C LYS A 45 7.38 -5.88 15.11
N PHE A 46 6.97 -4.90 14.31
CA PHE A 46 7.43 -3.52 14.38
C PHE A 46 6.29 -2.50 14.28
N LEU A 47 6.52 -1.38 14.94
CA LEU A 47 5.76 -0.14 14.82
C LEU A 47 6.63 0.89 14.11
N ALA A 48 6.14 1.41 12.98
CA ALA A 48 6.77 2.49 12.23
C ALA A 48 5.96 3.79 12.33
N ILE A 49 6.64 4.90 12.61
CA ILE A 49 6.01 6.22 12.79
C ILE A 49 6.80 7.27 12.03
N ILE A 50 6.13 8.09 11.24
CA ILE A 50 6.76 9.22 10.56
C ILE A 50 7.10 10.31 11.58
N VAL A 51 8.36 10.73 11.65
CA VAL A 51 8.86 11.67 12.66
C VAL A 51 9.35 12.98 12.04
N GLU A 52 9.39 14.02 12.87
CA GLU A 52 9.97 15.32 12.49
C GLU A 52 11.51 15.20 12.42
N ALA A 53 12.08 15.53 11.25
CA ALA A 53 13.53 15.57 11.01
C ALA A 53 13.99 16.99 10.67
N GLY A 54 15.14 17.41 11.20
CA GLY A 54 15.70 18.77 11.04
C GLY A 54 16.38 19.04 9.69
N GLY A 55 16.11 18.22 8.67
CA GLY A 55 16.72 18.28 7.35
C GLY A 55 16.56 16.95 6.62
N GLY A 56 15.54 16.85 5.75
CA GLY A 56 15.17 15.62 5.04
C GLY A 56 13.91 14.94 5.59
N GLY A 57 13.73 13.67 5.24
CA GLY A 57 12.62 12.83 5.68
C GLY A 57 13.08 11.69 6.57
N ALA A 58 12.34 11.43 7.65
CA ALA A 58 12.65 10.32 8.55
C ALA A 58 11.40 9.65 9.10
N PHE A 59 11.53 8.37 9.41
CA PHE A 59 10.59 7.64 10.23
C PHE A 59 11.35 6.77 11.24
N ILE A 60 10.72 6.49 12.38
CA ILE A 60 11.27 5.62 13.41
C ILE A 60 10.64 4.23 13.28
N VAL A 61 11.41 3.18 13.52
CA VAL A 61 10.93 1.80 13.58
C VAL A 61 11.28 1.18 14.93
N LEU A 62 10.27 0.77 15.68
CA LEU A 62 10.38 0.23 17.03
C LEU A 62 9.87 -1.21 17.06
N PRO A 63 10.61 -2.18 17.63
CA PRO A 63 10.05 -3.47 17.95
C PRO A 63 8.85 -3.32 18.89
N LEU A 64 7.78 -4.10 18.69
CA LEU A 64 6.55 -3.97 19.50
C LEU A 64 6.77 -4.20 21.01
N ALA A 65 7.80 -4.98 21.36
CA ALA A 65 8.16 -5.24 22.75
C ALA A 65 8.83 -4.04 23.45
N LYS A 66 9.31 -3.04 22.69
CA LYS A 66 10.06 -1.89 23.21
C LYS A 66 9.11 -0.73 23.55
N THR A 67 8.26 -0.93 24.54
CA THR A 67 7.35 0.11 25.07
C THR A 67 8.05 1.02 26.08
N GLY A 68 7.38 2.11 26.46
CA GLY A 68 7.88 3.13 27.36
C GLY A 68 8.60 4.27 26.64
N ARG A 69 9.52 4.92 27.34
CA ARG A 69 10.24 6.09 26.85
C ARG A 69 11.27 5.72 25.78
N VAL A 70 11.13 6.28 24.59
CA VAL A 70 12.10 6.10 23.50
C VAL A 70 13.29 7.04 23.72
N ASP A 71 14.51 6.51 23.55
CA ASP A 71 15.73 7.30 23.65
C ASP A 71 15.79 8.37 22.55
N LYS A 72 16.27 9.57 22.86
CA LYS A 72 16.38 10.67 21.88
C LYS A 72 17.33 10.34 20.73
N ASN A 73 18.30 9.48 20.97
CA ASN A 73 19.30 9.00 20.01
C ASN A 73 18.92 7.64 19.42
N TYR A 74 17.68 7.18 19.59
CA TYR A 74 17.22 5.96 18.95
C TYR A 74 17.37 6.08 17.41
N PRO A 75 17.93 5.07 16.74
CA PRO A 75 18.22 5.13 15.31
C PRO A 75 16.93 5.33 14.50
N LEU A 76 17.01 6.22 13.52
CA LEU A 76 15.93 6.50 12.57
C LEU A 76 16.23 5.85 11.21
N VAL A 77 15.21 5.71 10.37
CA VAL A 77 15.39 5.46 8.95
C VAL A 77 15.46 6.82 8.25
N THR A 78 16.62 7.13 7.68
CA THR A 78 16.95 8.45 7.12
C THR A 78 17.72 8.30 5.81
N GLY A 79 17.00 8.22 4.68
CA GLY A 79 17.62 8.39 3.35
C GLY A 79 16.88 9.36 2.44
N HIS A 80 15.64 9.71 2.78
CA HIS A 80 14.86 10.71 2.05
C HIS A 80 15.40 12.12 2.24
N THR A 81 15.39 12.90 1.17
CA THR A 81 15.92 14.28 1.14
C THR A 81 14.83 15.33 1.43
N ALA A 82 13.56 14.91 1.49
CA ALA A 82 12.41 15.72 1.88
C ALA A 82 11.44 14.91 2.76
N PRO A 83 10.39 15.52 3.35
CA PRO A 83 9.52 14.82 4.30
C PRO A 83 8.87 13.55 3.75
N VAL A 84 8.85 12.50 4.58
CA VAL A 84 8.12 11.26 4.29
C VAL A 84 6.62 11.53 4.45
N LEU A 85 5.84 11.14 3.44
CA LEU A 85 4.40 11.38 3.36
C LEU A 85 3.60 10.11 3.64
N ASP A 86 4.13 8.93 3.30
CA ASP A 86 3.45 7.66 3.55
C ASP A 86 4.44 6.52 3.82
N ILE A 87 3.99 5.52 4.57
CA ILE A 87 4.75 4.31 4.90
C ILE A 87 3.83 3.09 4.93
N ASP A 88 4.27 1.99 4.34
CA ASP A 88 3.46 0.75 4.29
C ASP A 88 4.34 -0.50 4.41
N TRP A 89 3.92 -1.43 5.27
CA TRP A 89 4.63 -2.69 5.51
C TRP A 89 4.30 -3.71 4.42
N CYS A 90 5.29 -4.46 3.97
CA CYS A 90 5.05 -5.54 3.02
C CYS A 90 4.18 -6.63 3.68
N PRO A 91 3.03 -7.01 3.09
CA PRO A 91 2.14 -8.01 3.67
C PRO A 91 2.78 -9.39 3.73
N HIS A 92 3.74 -9.64 2.82
CA HIS A 92 4.44 -10.92 2.69
C HIS A 92 5.81 -10.98 3.38
N ASN A 93 6.27 -9.87 4.00
CA ASN A 93 7.53 -9.83 4.72
C ASN A 93 7.51 -8.79 5.84
N ASP A 94 7.45 -9.27 7.09
CA ASP A 94 7.35 -8.43 8.28
C ASP A 94 8.61 -7.59 8.58
N ASN A 95 9.70 -7.78 7.82
CA ASN A 95 10.92 -6.99 7.93
C ASN A 95 11.09 -5.98 6.78
N VAL A 96 10.14 -5.88 5.85
CA VAL A 96 10.24 -4.96 4.71
C VAL A 96 9.17 -3.87 4.80
N ILE A 97 9.59 -2.62 4.69
CA ILE A 97 8.71 -1.45 4.67
C ILE A 97 9.05 -0.57 3.47
N ALA A 98 8.03 0.00 2.83
CA ALA A 98 8.18 1.03 1.80
C ALA A 98 7.87 2.41 2.41
N SER A 99 8.59 3.44 1.96
CA SER A 99 8.32 4.84 2.29
C SER A 99 8.26 5.70 1.04
N ALA A 100 7.31 6.63 1.03
CA ALA A 100 7.11 7.60 -0.05
C ALA A 100 7.30 9.02 0.48
N SER A 101 7.90 9.88 -0.33
CA SER A 101 8.41 11.17 0.13
C SER A 101 8.06 12.31 -0.83
N ASP A 102 8.15 13.52 -0.27
CA ASP A 102 8.04 14.78 -1.00
C ASP A 102 9.21 14.97 -2.00
N ASP A 103 10.28 14.18 -1.87
CA ASP A 103 11.45 14.15 -2.78
C ASP A 103 11.22 13.37 -4.09
N THR A 104 9.96 13.00 -4.36
CA THR A 104 9.50 12.25 -5.55
C THR A 104 9.97 10.79 -5.64
N THR A 105 10.70 10.30 -4.63
CA THR A 105 11.20 8.92 -4.60
C THR A 105 10.37 8.02 -3.68
N ILE A 106 10.44 6.72 -3.96
CA ILE A 106 9.97 5.67 -3.06
C ILE A 106 11.18 4.84 -2.67
N MET A 107 11.36 4.59 -1.39
CA MET A 107 12.45 3.76 -0.88
C MET A 107 11.89 2.52 -0.19
N VAL A 108 12.48 1.37 -0.46
CA VAL A 108 12.13 0.11 0.22
C VAL A 108 13.27 -0.31 1.13
N TRP A 109 12.94 -0.63 2.38
CA TRP A 109 13.89 -0.85 3.45
C TRP A 109 13.80 -2.26 4.00
N GLN A 110 14.95 -2.84 4.31
CA GLN A 110 15.06 -4.06 5.10
C GLN A 110 15.36 -3.67 6.55
N ILE A 111 14.43 -3.97 7.44
CA ILE A 111 14.54 -3.67 8.86
C ILE A 111 15.15 -4.88 9.58
N PRO A 112 16.28 -4.71 10.31
CA PRO A 112 16.85 -5.79 11.11
C PRO A 112 16.03 -6.07 12.38
N ASP A 113 16.11 -7.30 12.88
CA ASP A 113 15.45 -7.69 14.14
C ASP A 113 16.11 -7.10 15.40
N TYR A 114 17.38 -6.71 15.28
CA TYR A 114 18.10 -6.00 16.33
C TYR A 114 17.97 -4.48 16.16
N THR A 115 18.10 -3.71 17.24
CA THR A 115 18.17 -2.24 17.15
C THR A 115 19.49 -1.82 16.50
N PRO A 116 19.48 -1.11 15.36
CA PRO A 116 20.70 -0.62 14.71
C PRO A 116 21.53 0.29 15.63
N VAL A 117 22.86 0.31 15.43
CA VAL A 117 23.74 1.23 16.18
C VAL A 117 23.66 2.66 15.63
N ARG A 118 23.29 2.81 14.35
CA ARG A 118 23.20 4.08 13.63
C ARG A 118 21.92 4.11 12.83
N ASN A 119 21.56 5.30 12.34
CA ASN A 119 20.43 5.44 11.42
C ASN A 119 20.60 4.53 10.19
N ILE A 120 19.48 3.99 9.71
CA ILE A 120 19.43 3.23 8.46
C ILE A 120 19.32 4.26 7.33
N THR A 121 20.35 4.39 6.50
CA THR A 121 20.42 5.40 5.43
C THR A 121 20.33 4.81 4.04
N GLU A 122 20.67 3.52 3.89
CA GLU A 122 20.71 2.84 2.61
C GLU A 122 19.46 1.96 2.44
N PRO A 123 18.57 2.28 1.47
CA PRO A 123 17.45 1.41 1.15
C PRO A 123 17.94 0.21 0.33
N VAL A 124 17.12 -0.85 0.31
CA VAL A 124 17.31 -2.02 -0.56
C VAL A 124 17.19 -1.59 -2.02
N ILE A 125 16.22 -0.70 -2.30
CA ILE A 125 16.04 -0.10 -3.62
C ILE A 125 15.36 1.28 -3.49
N THR A 126 15.76 2.19 -4.36
CA THR A 126 15.08 3.46 -4.63
C THR A 126 14.34 3.32 -5.96
N LEU A 127 13.05 3.60 -5.96
CA LEU A 127 12.19 3.63 -7.15
C LEU A 127 11.97 5.09 -7.55
N GLU A 128 12.34 5.41 -8.78
CA GLU A 128 12.29 6.75 -9.34
C GLU A 128 11.42 6.71 -10.61
N GLY A 129 10.40 7.54 -10.67
CA GLY A 129 9.48 7.60 -11.82
C GLY A 129 8.42 8.68 -11.70
N HIS A 130 8.05 9.06 -10.48
CA HIS A 130 7.20 10.22 -10.26
C HIS A 130 7.97 11.53 -10.44
N SER A 131 7.30 12.52 -11.03
CA SER A 131 7.84 13.87 -11.27
C SER A 131 7.49 14.87 -10.16
N LYS A 132 6.61 14.47 -9.23
CA LYS A 132 6.18 15.24 -8.07
C LYS A 132 6.15 14.33 -6.84
N ARG A 133 5.88 14.92 -5.67
CA ARG A 133 5.79 14.21 -4.39
C ARG A 133 4.96 12.93 -4.47
N VAL A 134 5.43 11.88 -3.83
CA VAL A 134 4.71 10.61 -3.71
C VAL A 134 4.09 10.55 -2.32
N GLY A 135 2.78 10.36 -2.25
CA GLY A 135 2.05 10.47 -0.98
C GLY A 135 1.07 9.35 -0.69
N ILE A 136 1.03 8.33 -1.55
CA ILE A 136 0.19 7.14 -1.40
C ILE A 136 1.04 5.93 -1.76
N LEU A 137 1.13 4.97 -0.85
CA LEU A 137 1.68 3.63 -1.08
C LEU A 137 0.65 2.56 -0.76
N SER A 138 0.68 1.47 -1.52
CA SER A 138 -0.08 0.27 -1.16
C SER A 138 0.58 -0.96 -1.76
N TRP A 139 1.05 -1.86 -0.90
CA TRP A 139 1.52 -3.17 -1.36
C TRP A 139 0.38 -3.98 -1.95
N HIS A 140 0.68 -4.74 -2.99
CA HIS A 140 -0.29 -5.66 -3.57
C HIS A 140 -0.61 -6.80 -2.57
N PRO A 141 -1.89 -7.19 -2.38
CA PRO A 141 -2.28 -8.13 -1.34
C PRO A 141 -1.82 -9.58 -1.60
N THR A 142 -1.73 -10.00 -2.87
CA THR A 142 -1.51 -11.42 -3.24
C THR A 142 -0.24 -11.67 -4.06
N ALA A 143 0.09 -10.83 -5.03
CA ALA A 143 1.31 -10.90 -5.84
C ALA A 143 2.58 -10.45 -5.08
N ARG A 144 3.64 -11.25 -5.19
CA ARG A 144 4.94 -11.02 -4.56
C ARG A 144 5.63 -9.79 -5.13
N ASN A 145 6.21 -8.97 -4.25
CA ASN A 145 7.05 -7.79 -4.59
C ASN A 145 6.35 -6.71 -5.43
N VAL A 146 5.03 -6.78 -5.62
CA VAL A 146 4.28 -5.76 -6.35
C VAL A 146 3.90 -4.62 -5.40
N LEU A 147 4.31 -3.41 -5.73
CA LEU A 147 4.04 -2.20 -4.93
C LEU A 147 3.37 -1.15 -5.81
N LEU A 148 2.29 -0.55 -5.33
CA LEU A 148 1.64 0.59 -5.97
C LEU A 148 2.11 1.90 -5.32
N SER A 149 2.34 2.92 -6.15
CA SER A 149 2.50 4.30 -5.71
C SER A 149 1.61 5.24 -6.50
N ALA A 150 1.17 6.32 -5.85
CA ALA A 150 0.51 7.44 -6.53
C ALA A 150 1.10 8.78 -6.08
N GLY A 151 1.36 9.65 -7.06
CA GLY A 151 2.04 10.92 -6.89
C GLY A 151 1.15 12.14 -7.11
N GLY A 152 1.68 13.32 -6.75
CA GLY A 152 1.06 14.62 -7.04
C GLY A 152 1.11 15.02 -8.52
N ASP A 153 1.72 14.17 -9.35
CA ASP A 153 1.66 14.19 -10.82
C ASP A 153 0.41 13.48 -11.37
N ASN A 154 -0.46 12.99 -10.48
CA ASN A 154 -1.71 12.27 -10.80
C ASN A 154 -1.47 10.96 -11.54
N VAL A 155 -0.25 10.42 -11.46
CA VAL A 155 0.12 9.14 -12.04
C VAL A 155 0.02 8.05 -10.98
N ILE A 156 -0.43 6.86 -11.36
CA ILE A 156 -0.31 5.64 -10.56
C ILE A 156 0.74 4.76 -11.23
N ILE A 157 1.78 4.37 -10.47
CA ILE A 157 2.82 3.46 -10.95
C ILE A 157 2.77 2.17 -10.14
N ILE A 158 2.85 1.03 -10.82
CA ILE A 158 2.93 -0.29 -10.21
C ILE A 158 4.32 -0.85 -10.49
N TRP A 159 5.03 -1.21 -9.43
CA TRP A 159 6.44 -1.57 -9.44
C TRP A 159 6.63 -3.04 -9.12
N ASN A 160 7.66 -3.65 -9.68
CA ASN A 160 8.26 -4.85 -9.13
C ASN A 160 9.48 -4.46 -8.29
N VAL A 161 9.33 -4.52 -6.97
CA VAL A 161 10.39 -4.16 -6.03
C VAL A 161 11.60 -5.11 -6.14
N GLY A 162 11.39 -6.37 -6.56
CA GLY A 162 12.46 -7.34 -6.73
C GLY A 162 13.39 -7.06 -7.92
N THR A 163 12.91 -6.33 -8.93
CA THR A 163 13.71 -5.97 -10.12
C THR A 163 13.98 -4.48 -10.24
N GLY A 164 13.16 -3.63 -9.60
CA GLY A 164 13.15 -2.18 -9.77
C GLY A 164 12.42 -1.71 -11.01
N GLU A 165 11.72 -2.60 -11.71
CA GLU A 165 11.04 -2.28 -12.96
C GLU A 165 9.65 -1.69 -12.71
N VAL A 166 9.26 -0.76 -13.58
CA VAL A 166 7.86 -0.34 -13.71
C VAL A 166 7.12 -1.45 -14.44
N LEU A 167 6.13 -2.07 -13.78
CA LEU A 167 5.25 -3.05 -14.40
C LEU A 167 4.14 -2.37 -15.18
N LEU A 168 3.52 -1.34 -14.60
CA LEU A 168 2.43 -0.58 -15.20
C LEU A 168 2.56 0.90 -14.84
N ASN A 169 2.24 1.76 -15.80
CA ASN A 169 2.20 3.21 -15.64
C ASN A 169 0.83 3.73 -16.10
N LEU A 170 0.06 4.32 -15.18
CA LEU A 170 -1.30 4.82 -15.41
C LEU A 170 -1.29 6.35 -15.26
N ASP A 171 -0.94 7.05 -16.35
CA ASP A 171 -0.69 8.49 -16.38
C ASP A 171 -1.88 9.33 -16.89
N ASP A 172 -2.77 8.75 -17.71
CA ASP A 172 -3.93 9.45 -18.30
C ASP A 172 -5.28 9.04 -17.68
N MET A 173 -5.29 8.47 -16.47
CA MET A 173 -6.52 8.00 -15.83
C MET A 173 -7.19 9.02 -14.89
N HIS A 174 -6.42 10.01 -14.42
CA HIS A 174 -6.87 10.96 -13.41
C HIS A 174 -6.54 12.40 -13.82
N PRO A 175 -7.56 13.25 -14.06
CA PRO A 175 -7.33 14.62 -14.53
C PRO A 175 -6.88 15.59 -13.41
N ASP A 176 -6.96 15.19 -12.13
CA ASP A 176 -6.60 16.01 -10.97
C ASP A 176 -6.07 15.11 -9.84
N VAL A 177 -5.75 15.71 -8.69
CA VAL A 177 -5.11 15.06 -7.54
C VAL A 177 -5.84 13.80 -7.10
N ILE A 178 -5.09 12.70 -7.04
CA ILE A 178 -5.53 11.43 -6.47
C ILE A 178 -5.52 11.56 -4.94
N HIS A 179 -6.66 11.30 -4.31
CA HIS A 179 -6.83 11.39 -2.86
C HIS A 179 -6.62 10.05 -2.15
N SER A 180 -7.01 8.93 -2.76
CA SER A 180 -6.73 7.59 -2.25
C SER A 180 -6.73 6.56 -3.37
N VAL A 181 -5.99 5.48 -3.14
CA VAL A 181 -5.95 4.27 -3.97
C VAL A 181 -6.02 3.08 -3.04
N CYS A 182 -6.85 2.09 -3.36
CA CYS A 182 -7.02 0.87 -2.56
C CYS A 182 -7.16 -0.35 -3.47
N TRP A 183 -6.39 -1.40 -3.20
CA TRP A 183 -6.57 -2.72 -3.83
C TRP A 183 -7.83 -3.40 -3.34
N ASN A 184 -8.51 -4.17 -4.21
CA ASN A 184 -9.47 -5.17 -3.75
C ASN A 184 -8.76 -6.39 -3.15
N THR A 185 -9.53 -7.34 -2.59
CA THR A 185 -9.00 -8.46 -1.80
C THR A 185 -7.99 -9.34 -2.55
N ASN A 186 -8.20 -9.58 -3.84
CA ASN A 186 -7.32 -10.41 -4.67
C ASN A 186 -6.29 -9.60 -5.50
N GLY A 187 -6.36 -8.26 -5.46
CA GLY A 187 -5.47 -7.38 -6.22
C GLY A 187 -5.76 -7.28 -7.72
N SER A 188 -6.96 -7.67 -8.16
CA SER A 188 -7.37 -7.53 -9.57
C SER A 188 -7.83 -6.11 -9.94
N LEU A 189 -8.34 -5.34 -8.98
CA LEU A 189 -8.92 -4.01 -9.20
C LEU A 189 -8.40 -2.98 -8.19
N LEU A 190 -8.44 -1.71 -8.62
CA LEU A 190 -8.15 -0.54 -7.80
C LEU A 190 -9.40 0.32 -7.63
N ALA A 191 -9.65 0.80 -6.41
CA ALA A 191 -10.60 1.85 -6.14
C ALA A 191 -9.82 3.14 -5.92
N THR A 192 -10.12 4.17 -6.71
CA THR A 192 -9.42 5.44 -6.67
C THR A 192 -10.40 6.59 -6.46
N THR A 193 -9.98 7.57 -5.69
CA THR A 193 -10.74 8.80 -5.49
C THR A 193 -9.96 9.99 -5.96
N CYS A 194 -10.63 10.90 -6.67
CA CYS A 194 -9.97 12.05 -7.31
C CYS A 194 -10.62 13.37 -6.88
N LYS A 195 -9.83 14.45 -6.94
CA LYS A 195 -10.28 15.81 -6.66
C LYS A 195 -11.34 16.32 -7.65
N ASP A 196 -11.47 15.68 -8.81
CA ASP A 196 -12.58 15.87 -9.76
C ASP A 196 -13.94 15.35 -9.24
N LYS A 197 -13.98 14.82 -8.00
CA LYS A 197 -15.14 14.23 -7.30
C LYS A 197 -15.60 12.88 -7.84
N THR A 198 -14.85 12.25 -8.71
CA THR A 198 -15.18 10.91 -9.21
C THR A 198 -14.54 9.84 -8.34
N LEU A 199 -15.32 8.79 -8.10
CA LEU A 199 -14.85 7.49 -7.63
C LEU A 199 -14.68 6.60 -8.87
N ARG A 200 -13.49 6.02 -9.08
CA ARG A 200 -13.22 5.12 -10.21
C ARG A 200 -12.76 3.76 -9.74
N ILE A 201 -13.31 2.72 -10.35
CA ILE A 201 -12.84 1.35 -10.26
C ILE A 201 -12.05 1.04 -11.53
N ILE A 202 -10.81 0.61 -11.36
CA ILE A 202 -9.84 0.47 -12.44
C ILE A 202 -9.31 -0.97 -12.46
N ASP A 203 -9.26 -1.55 -13.65
CA ASP A 203 -8.44 -2.74 -13.92
C ASP A 203 -7.05 -2.24 -14.36
N PRO A 204 -6.04 -2.29 -13.48
CA PRO A 204 -4.74 -1.68 -13.77
C PRO A 204 -4.00 -2.40 -14.89
N ARG A 205 -4.20 -3.71 -15.08
CA ARG A 205 -3.50 -4.49 -16.11
C ARG A 205 -4.02 -4.18 -17.50
N LYS A 206 -5.32 -3.86 -17.61
CA LYS A 206 -5.94 -3.40 -18.87
C LYS A 206 -5.80 -1.89 -19.09
N GLY A 207 -5.45 -1.13 -18.05
CA GLY A 207 -5.42 0.33 -18.09
C GLY A 207 -6.81 0.94 -18.36
N GLN A 208 -7.87 0.31 -17.85
CA GLN A 208 -9.26 0.70 -18.14
C GLN A 208 -10.05 0.97 -16.85
N VAL A 209 -10.90 2.01 -16.91
CA VAL A 209 -11.91 2.27 -15.90
C VAL A 209 -13.09 1.32 -16.14
N VAL A 210 -13.35 0.41 -15.20
CA VAL A 210 -14.44 -0.58 -15.30
C VAL A 210 -15.77 -0.01 -14.81
N ALA A 211 -15.72 0.93 -13.85
CA ALA A 211 -16.89 1.64 -13.34
C ALA A 211 -16.45 3.01 -12.80
N GLU A 212 -17.26 4.05 -13.00
CA GLU A 212 -17.01 5.37 -12.42
C GLU A 212 -18.29 6.08 -11.95
N ARG A 213 -18.19 6.78 -10.82
CA ARG A 213 -19.28 7.56 -10.24
C ARG A 213 -18.81 8.98 -10.05
N PHE A 214 -19.32 9.87 -10.89
CA PHE A 214 -19.17 11.30 -10.69
C PHE A 214 -19.96 11.75 -9.46
N ALA A 215 -19.36 12.58 -8.61
CA ALA A 215 -19.97 13.14 -7.42
C ALA A 215 -20.53 12.08 -6.45
N ALA A 216 -19.73 11.05 -6.14
CA ALA A 216 -20.05 10.10 -5.05
C ALA A 216 -20.33 10.84 -3.74
N HIS A 217 -19.64 11.96 -3.51
CA HIS A 217 -20.00 12.95 -2.50
C HIS A 217 -20.05 14.33 -3.16
N GLU A 218 -21.02 15.17 -2.78
CA GLU A 218 -21.19 16.49 -3.41
C GLU A 218 -20.11 17.51 -3.00
N GLY A 219 -19.50 17.32 -1.84
CA GLY A 219 -18.47 18.18 -1.28
C GLY A 219 -17.18 18.21 -2.11
N MET A 220 -16.38 19.26 -1.90
CA MET A 220 -15.10 19.47 -2.60
C MET A 220 -13.89 18.97 -1.80
N ARG A 221 -14.13 18.44 -0.59
CA ARG A 221 -13.08 17.99 0.32
C ARG A 221 -12.62 16.57 -0.04
N PRO A 222 -11.40 16.16 0.37
CA PRO A 222 -10.88 14.85 0.02
C PRO A 222 -11.80 13.73 0.49
N MET A 223 -11.98 12.74 -0.39
CA MET A 223 -12.70 11.51 -0.07
C MET A 223 -11.73 10.33 0.00
N ARG A 224 -12.12 9.29 0.73
CA ARG A 224 -11.43 8.00 0.80
C ARG A 224 -12.36 6.90 0.31
N ALA A 225 -11.79 5.86 -0.29
CA ALA A 225 -12.52 4.67 -0.69
C ALA A 225 -11.73 3.41 -0.32
N VAL A 226 -12.44 2.38 0.16
CA VAL A 226 -11.90 1.04 0.42
C VAL A 226 -12.86 -0.02 -0.09
N PHE A 227 -12.32 -1.14 -0.56
CA PHE A 227 -13.14 -2.30 -0.91
C PHE A 227 -13.61 -3.03 0.35
N THR A 228 -14.85 -3.48 0.29
CA THR A 228 -15.40 -4.47 1.22
C THR A 228 -15.11 -5.89 0.72
N ARG A 229 -15.25 -6.89 1.59
CA ARG A 229 -15.06 -8.31 1.24
C ARG A 229 -15.98 -8.78 0.11
N GLN A 230 -17.17 -8.19 -0.01
CA GLN A 230 -18.19 -8.54 -1.01
C GLN A 230 -17.95 -7.84 -2.36
N GLY A 231 -16.95 -6.97 -2.48
CA GLY A 231 -16.71 -6.18 -3.68
C GLY A 231 -17.43 -4.83 -3.72
N HIS A 232 -18.31 -4.52 -2.76
CA HIS A 232 -18.84 -3.16 -2.57
C HIS A 232 -17.73 -2.19 -2.17
N ILE A 233 -17.94 -0.90 -2.44
CA ILE A 233 -17.00 0.17 -2.11
C ILE A 233 -17.55 0.98 -0.94
N PHE A 234 -16.78 1.10 0.12
CA PHE A 234 -17.08 1.98 1.23
C PHE A 234 -16.32 3.29 1.05
N THR A 235 -17.03 4.42 1.04
CA THR A 235 -16.44 5.75 0.91
C THR A 235 -16.70 6.61 2.13
N THR A 236 -15.75 7.49 2.40
CA THR A 236 -15.94 8.60 3.32
C THR A 236 -15.68 9.90 2.58
N GLY A 237 -16.57 10.87 2.72
CA GLY A 237 -16.44 12.16 2.07
C GLY A 237 -17.21 13.24 2.82
N PHE A 238 -17.64 14.26 2.07
CA PHE A 238 -18.32 15.40 2.63
C PHE A 238 -19.52 15.78 1.78
N THR A 239 -20.61 16.21 2.42
CA THR A 239 -21.76 16.82 1.76
C THR A 239 -21.42 18.21 1.23
N ARG A 240 -22.30 18.79 0.42
CA ARG A 240 -22.18 20.19 -0.02
C ARG A 240 -22.10 21.18 1.14
N MET A 241 -22.73 20.87 2.27
CA MET A 241 -22.69 21.67 3.50
C MET A 241 -21.45 21.39 4.37
N SER A 242 -20.46 20.65 3.85
CA SER A 242 -19.25 20.23 4.57
C SER A 242 -19.52 19.38 5.82
N GLN A 243 -20.62 18.62 5.84
CA GLN A 243 -20.79 17.55 6.83
C GLN A 243 -20.07 16.29 6.34
N ARG A 244 -19.45 15.54 7.23
CA ARG A 244 -18.86 14.24 6.92
C ARG A 244 -19.96 13.24 6.60
N GLU A 245 -19.73 12.43 5.58
CA GLU A 245 -20.70 11.50 5.04
C GLU A 245 -20.04 10.17 4.70
N LEU A 246 -20.79 9.09 4.89
CA LEU A 246 -20.41 7.71 4.58
C LEU A 246 -21.25 7.21 3.42
N GLY A 247 -20.61 6.62 2.43
CA GLY A 247 -21.28 5.98 1.30
C GLY A 247 -20.91 4.51 1.21
N LEU A 248 -21.89 3.67 0.87
CA LEU A 248 -21.68 2.29 0.44
C LEU A 248 -22.20 2.17 -0.99
N TRP A 249 -21.36 1.67 -1.89
CA TRP A 249 -21.63 1.64 -3.33
C TRP A 249 -21.47 0.23 -3.87
N ASP A 250 -22.38 -0.17 -4.76
CA ASP A 250 -22.21 -1.38 -5.56
C ASP A 250 -21.58 -1.00 -6.91
N PRO A 251 -20.38 -1.50 -7.24
CA PRO A 251 -19.75 -1.19 -8.52
C PRO A 251 -20.57 -1.67 -9.74
N ASN A 252 -21.47 -2.64 -9.57
CA ASN A 252 -22.37 -3.08 -10.65
C ASN A 252 -23.53 -2.12 -10.87
N ASN A 253 -23.95 -1.39 -9.83
CA ASN A 253 -25.02 -0.41 -9.88
C ASN A 253 -24.58 0.91 -9.24
N PHE A 254 -23.81 1.69 -10.00
CA PHE A 254 -23.11 2.86 -9.48
C PHE A 254 -23.94 4.16 -9.49
N GLU A 255 -25.18 4.11 -10.01
CA GLU A 255 -26.07 5.27 -10.08
C GLU A 255 -26.50 5.77 -8.70
N GLU A 256 -26.93 4.85 -7.82
CA GLU A 256 -27.41 5.17 -6.48
C GLU A 256 -26.56 4.48 -5.40
N PRO A 257 -26.29 5.17 -4.26
CA PRO A 257 -25.64 4.53 -3.14
C PRO A 257 -26.55 3.47 -2.51
N VAL A 258 -25.98 2.33 -2.14
CA VAL A 258 -26.64 1.28 -1.36
C VAL A 258 -27.03 1.82 0.03
N ALA A 259 -26.13 2.59 0.64
CA ALA A 259 -26.39 3.32 1.86
C ALA A 259 -25.62 4.64 1.86
N LEU A 260 -26.27 5.71 2.31
CA LEU A 260 -25.66 7.01 2.51
C LEU A 260 -26.02 7.51 3.91
N GLN A 261 -25.01 7.85 4.70
CA GLN A 261 -25.20 8.26 6.09
C GLN A 261 -24.37 9.50 6.42
N GLU A 262 -25.07 10.57 6.79
CA GLU A 262 -24.45 11.78 7.33
C GLU A 262 -23.97 11.56 8.78
N MET A 263 -22.88 12.23 9.14
CA MET A 263 -22.26 12.13 10.46
C MET A 263 -22.28 13.46 11.23
N ASP A 264 -21.23 14.26 11.07
CA ASP A 264 -21.04 15.51 11.82
C ASP A 264 -20.38 16.58 10.94
N THR A 265 -20.19 17.78 11.47
CA THR A 265 -19.64 18.94 10.74
C THR A 265 -18.12 19.12 10.92
N SER A 266 -17.40 18.07 11.32
CA SER A 266 -15.96 18.14 11.54
C SER A 266 -15.19 18.28 10.24
N ASN A 267 -14.03 18.95 10.30
CA ASN A 267 -13.21 19.25 9.11
C ASN A 267 -12.26 18.11 8.69
N GLY A 268 -11.94 17.18 9.59
CA GLY A 268 -10.92 16.15 9.36
C GLY A 268 -11.42 15.08 8.39
N VAL A 269 -10.57 14.73 7.41
CA VAL A 269 -10.81 13.61 6.50
C VAL A 269 -10.85 12.32 7.33
N LEU A 270 -11.92 11.54 7.16
CA LEU A 270 -12.04 10.23 7.81
C LEU A 270 -11.21 9.21 7.04
N LEU A 271 -10.41 8.44 7.77
CA LEU A 271 -9.69 7.28 7.26
C LEU A 271 -10.51 6.03 7.59
N PRO A 272 -11.03 5.31 6.58
CA PRO A 272 -11.72 4.05 6.79
C PRO A 272 -10.69 2.90 6.92
N PHE A 273 -10.71 2.23 8.07
CA PHE A 273 -10.00 0.97 8.29
C PHE A 273 -11.03 -0.16 8.27
N TYR A 274 -11.04 -0.93 7.20
CA TYR A 274 -11.99 -2.03 7.03
C TYR A 274 -11.37 -3.36 7.45
N ASP A 275 -12.07 -4.08 8.32
CA ASP A 275 -11.77 -5.46 8.71
C ASP A 275 -12.64 -6.43 7.88
N PRO A 276 -12.06 -7.17 6.91
CA PRO A 276 -12.80 -8.10 6.07
C PRO A 276 -13.30 -9.35 6.80
N ASP A 277 -12.72 -9.70 7.96
CA ASP A 277 -13.08 -10.91 8.71
C ASP A 277 -14.34 -10.67 9.55
N SER A 278 -14.44 -9.48 10.15
CA SER A 278 -15.60 -9.08 10.96
C SER A 278 -16.64 -8.27 10.18
N SER A 279 -16.32 -7.84 8.96
CA SER A 279 -17.08 -6.82 8.21
C SER A 279 -17.32 -5.53 9.01
N ILE A 280 -16.34 -5.13 9.82
CA ILE A 280 -16.39 -3.88 10.60
C ILE A 280 -15.53 -2.83 9.90
N VAL A 281 -16.06 -1.63 9.75
CA VAL A 281 -15.29 -0.45 9.35
C VAL A 281 -15.10 0.48 10.54
N TYR A 282 -13.86 0.87 10.78
CA TYR A 282 -13.49 1.85 11.80
C TYR A 282 -13.13 3.16 11.12
N LEU A 283 -13.63 4.26 11.65
CA LEU A 283 -13.48 5.61 11.11
C LEU A 283 -12.76 6.47 12.12
N CYS A 284 -11.68 7.09 11.69
CA CYS A 284 -10.96 8.07 12.47
C CYS A 284 -10.32 9.12 11.56
N GLY A 285 -10.34 10.38 11.96
CA GLY A 285 -9.73 11.48 11.21
C GLY A 285 -8.65 12.18 12.02
N LYS A 286 -7.66 12.76 11.34
CA LYS A 286 -6.68 13.63 12.03
C LYS A 286 -7.40 14.80 12.68
N GLY A 287 -7.11 15.05 13.96
CA GLY A 287 -7.78 16.04 14.80
C GLY A 287 -8.98 15.51 15.58
N ASP A 288 -9.52 14.33 15.25
CA ASP A 288 -10.59 13.72 16.04
C ASP A 288 -10.03 13.10 17.34
N SER A 289 -10.85 13.06 18.37
CA SER A 289 -10.54 12.34 19.62
C SER A 289 -11.30 11.02 19.76
N SER A 290 -12.06 10.62 18.73
CA SER A 290 -12.92 9.45 18.75
C SER A 290 -12.67 8.52 17.56
N ILE A 291 -12.82 7.22 17.79
CA ILE A 291 -12.85 6.18 16.75
C ILE A 291 -14.28 5.63 16.70
N ARG A 292 -14.97 5.83 15.59
CA ARG A 292 -16.33 5.33 15.38
C ARG A 292 -16.26 4.04 14.58
N TYR A 293 -17.15 3.09 14.85
CA TYR A 293 -17.14 1.84 14.10
C TYR A 293 -18.54 1.34 13.77
N PHE A 294 -18.63 0.74 12.59
CA PHE A 294 -19.86 0.33 11.95
C PHE A 294 -19.69 -1.10 11.43
N GLU A 295 -20.77 -1.87 11.44
CA GLU A 295 -20.83 -3.19 10.85
C GLU A 295 -21.52 -3.10 9.50
N ILE A 296 -20.92 -3.69 8.47
CA ILE A 296 -21.48 -3.74 7.12
C ILE A 296 -22.13 -5.12 6.93
N THR A 297 -23.41 -5.13 6.60
CA THR A 297 -24.20 -6.34 6.37
C THR A 297 -25.09 -6.19 5.16
N GLU A 298 -25.66 -7.30 4.68
CA GLU A 298 -26.65 -7.32 3.59
C GLU A 298 -28.06 -6.88 4.05
N GLU A 299 -28.29 -6.74 5.37
CA GLU A 299 -29.57 -6.28 5.92
C GLU A 299 -29.66 -4.74 5.92
N PRO A 300 -30.73 -4.14 5.36
CA PRO A 300 -30.96 -2.70 5.43
C PRO A 300 -30.94 -2.17 6.90
N PRO A 301 -30.32 -1.00 7.18
CA PRO A 301 -29.74 0.00 6.26
C PRO A 301 -28.30 -0.30 5.78
N PHE A 302 -27.87 -1.56 5.77
CA PHE A 302 -26.57 -2.09 5.34
C PHE A 302 -25.39 -1.68 6.21
N VAL A 303 -25.24 -0.39 6.52
CA VAL A 303 -24.22 0.17 7.41
C VAL A 303 -24.84 0.42 8.78
N HIS A 304 -24.43 -0.36 9.78
CA HIS A 304 -24.99 -0.31 11.13
C HIS A 304 -24.00 0.27 12.11
N TYR A 305 -24.34 1.39 12.74
CA TYR A 305 -23.53 1.95 13.81
C TYR A 305 -23.47 1.00 15.01
N LEU A 306 -22.25 0.65 15.45
CA LEU A 306 -22.04 -0.17 16.63
C LEU A 306 -21.86 0.70 17.87
N ASN A 307 -20.72 1.40 17.94
CA ASN A 307 -20.34 2.21 19.08
C ASN A 307 -19.18 3.15 18.72
N THR A 308 -18.76 3.99 19.65
CA THR A 308 -17.66 4.94 19.51
C THR A 308 -16.71 4.80 20.69
N PHE A 309 -15.42 4.68 20.42
CA PHE A 309 -14.37 4.90 21.41
C PHE A 309 -14.07 6.39 21.48
N SER A 310 -14.14 6.98 22.67
CA SER A 310 -13.90 8.41 22.87
C SER A 310 -12.73 8.63 23.82
N SER A 311 -11.89 9.62 23.50
CA SER A 311 -10.76 10.03 24.31
C SER A 311 -10.69 11.56 24.40
N LYS A 312 -9.82 12.09 25.26
CA LYS A 312 -9.68 13.54 25.47
C LYS A 312 -8.71 14.19 24.48
N GLU A 313 -7.74 13.43 24.00
CA GLU A 313 -6.65 13.96 23.17
C GLU A 313 -6.93 13.71 21.68
N PRO A 314 -6.70 14.70 20.81
CA PRO A 314 -6.88 14.54 19.37
C PRO A 314 -5.76 13.68 18.76
N GLN A 315 -6.10 12.84 17.78
CA GLN A 315 -5.12 12.04 17.04
C GLN A 315 -4.39 12.88 15.98
N ARG A 316 -3.09 12.65 15.82
CA ARG A 316 -2.27 13.16 14.69
C ARG A 316 -2.09 12.14 13.58
N GLY A 317 -2.38 10.89 13.86
CA GLY A 317 -2.23 9.75 12.96
C GLY A 317 -2.72 8.49 13.65
N MET A 318 -2.84 7.41 12.89
CA MET A 318 -3.42 6.17 13.37
C MET A 318 -2.78 5.00 12.64
N GLY A 319 -2.23 4.04 13.37
CA GLY A 319 -1.83 2.74 12.82
C GLY A 319 -2.91 1.70 13.08
N PHE A 320 -2.99 0.68 12.23
CA PHE A 320 -3.92 -0.44 12.38
C PHE A 320 -3.18 -1.76 12.29
N MET A 321 -3.26 -2.57 13.34
CA MET A 321 -2.57 -3.86 13.45
C MET A 321 -3.18 -4.91 12.51
N PRO A 322 -2.37 -5.57 11.66
CA PRO A 322 -2.81 -6.72 10.90
C PRO A 322 -3.28 -7.87 11.80
N LYS A 323 -4.19 -8.71 11.29
CA LYS A 323 -4.79 -9.83 12.03
C LYS A 323 -3.79 -10.75 12.72
N ARG A 324 -2.65 -11.01 12.07
CA ARG A 324 -1.55 -11.83 12.60
C ARG A 324 -0.92 -11.31 13.90
N GLY A 325 -1.08 -10.03 14.23
CA GLY A 325 -0.50 -9.40 15.43
C GLY A 325 -1.49 -9.18 16.58
N LEU A 326 -2.73 -9.66 16.44
CA LEU A 326 -3.78 -9.55 17.46
C LEU A 326 -3.66 -10.66 18.52
N ASP A 327 -4.09 -10.34 19.73
CA ASP A 327 -4.15 -11.30 20.84
C ASP A 327 -5.49 -12.03 20.83
N VAL A 328 -5.55 -13.14 20.09
CA VAL A 328 -6.75 -13.98 19.96
C VAL A 328 -7.23 -14.57 21.27
N SER A 329 -6.34 -14.74 22.26
CA SER A 329 -6.69 -15.27 23.59
C SER A 329 -7.57 -14.31 24.39
N LYS A 330 -7.46 -13.01 24.12
CA LYS A 330 -8.23 -11.95 24.79
C LYS A 330 -9.45 -11.50 24.00
N CYS A 331 -9.80 -12.19 22.92
CA CYS A 331 -10.87 -11.79 22.01
C CYS A 331 -10.66 -10.38 21.42
N GLU A 332 -9.41 -10.00 21.16
CA GLU A 332 -9.06 -8.76 20.46
C GLU A 332 -9.31 -8.91 18.96
N ILE A 333 -10.14 -8.03 18.38
CA ILE A 333 -10.49 -8.07 16.95
C ILE A 333 -9.76 -7.00 16.12
N ALA A 334 -9.27 -5.96 16.78
CA ALA A 334 -8.45 -4.90 16.17
C ALA A 334 -7.59 -4.21 17.23
N ARG A 335 -6.40 -3.74 16.83
CA ARG A 335 -5.54 -2.89 17.65
C ARG A 335 -5.16 -1.64 16.88
N PHE A 336 -5.50 -0.49 17.42
CA PHE A 336 -5.11 0.81 16.88
C PHE A 336 -3.84 1.31 17.55
N TYR A 337 -2.98 2.01 16.81
CA TYR A 337 -1.80 2.68 17.32
C TYR A 337 -1.99 4.17 17.13
N LYS A 338 -2.64 4.81 18.10
CA LYS A 338 -3.04 6.20 18.03
C LYS A 338 -1.83 7.11 18.26
N LEU A 339 -1.53 7.95 17.27
CA LEU A 339 -0.48 8.95 17.39
C LEU A 339 -1.03 10.21 18.04
N HIS A 340 -0.32 10.70 19.04
CA HIS A 340 -0.49 12.00 19.64
C HIS A 340 0.68 12.91 19.23
N GLU A 341 0.89 14.03 19.90
CA GLU A 341 2.03 14.91 19.59
C GLU A 341 3.40 14.28 19.95
N ARG A 342 3.49 13.61 21.10
CA ARG A 342 4.74 13.05 21.63
C ARG A 342 4.68 11.58 22.07
N LYS A 343 3.57 10.89 21.76
CA LYS A 343 3.37 9.49 22.16
C LYS A 343 2.59 8.72 21.10
N CYS A 344 2.79 7.40 21.08
CA CYS A 344 1.93 6.45 20.41
C CYS A 344 1.23 5.59 21.47
N GLU A 345 -0.10 5.57 21.46
CA GLU A 345 -0.94 4.89 22.42
C GLU A 345 -1.69 3.74 21.74
N PRO A 346 -1.43 2.48 22.10
CA PRO A 346 -2.21 1.36 21.62
C PRO A 346 -3.64 1.39 22.19
N ILE A 347 -4.63 1.15 21.34
CA ILE A 347 -6.05 1.01 21.71
C ILE A 347 -6.53 -0.35 21.23
N VAL A 348 -6.93 -1.19 22.17
CA VAL A 348 -7.36 -2.57 21.95
C VAL A 348 -8.88 -2.59 21.77
N MET A 349 -9.36 -3.16 20.67
CA MET A 349 -10.79 -3.36 20.41
C MET A 349 -11.16 -4.80 20.73
N THR A 350 -11.98 -5.00 21.76
CA THR A 350 -12.28 -6.32 22.31
C THR A 350 -13.76 -6.68 22.14
N VAL A 351 -14.03 -7.93 21.76
CA VAL A 351 -15.36 -8.54 21.88
C VAL A 351 -15.45 -9.21 23.25
N PRO A 352 -16.33 -8.76 24.17
CA PRO A 352 -16.42 -9.33 25.50
C PRO A 352 -17.04 -10.74 25.48
N ARG A 353 -16.20 -11.78 25.34
CA ARG A 353 -16.57 -13.18 25.55
C ARG A 353 -16.00 -13.66 26.89
N LYS A 354 -16.74 -14.55 27.56
CA LYS A 354 -16.30 -15.21 28.80
C LYS A 354 -15.93 -16.66 28.48
N SER A 355 -14.90 -16.85 27.66
CA SER A 355 -14.44 -18.18 27.27
C SER A 355 -12.93 -18.15 27.09
N ASP A 356 -12.26 -19.20 27.57
CA ASP A 356 -10.83 -19.43 27.36
C ASP A 356 -10.56 -20.25 26.08
N LEU A 357 -11.63 -20.69 25.39
CA LEU A 357 -11.54 -21.42 24.14
C LEU A 357 -11.33 -20.45 22.97
N PHE A 358 -10.61 -20.91 21.95
CA PHE A 358 -10.49 -20.19 20.69
C PHE A 358 -11.88 -19.96 20.08
N GLN A 359 -12.14 -18.73 19.64
CA GLN A 359 -13.44 -18.31 19.11
C GLN A 359 -13.38 -18.33 17.57
N ASP A 360 -13.66 -19.49 16.96
CA ASP A 360 -13.65 -19.65 15.49
C ASP A 360 -14.61 -18.67 14.79
N ASP A 361 -15.70 -18.27 15.46
CA ASP A 361 -16.66 -17.32 14.91
C ASP A 361 -16.13 -15.89 14.81
N LEU A 362 -15.11 -15.53 15.59
CA LEU A 362 -14.47 -14.20 15.55
C LEU A 362 -13.24 -14.17 14.65
N TYR A 363 -12.60 -15.33 14.46
CA TYR A 363 -11.33 -15.46 13.74
C TYR A 363 -11.45 -16.50 12.63
N PRO A 364 -12.16 -16.18 11.53
CA PRO A 364 -12.09 -17.00 10.33
C PRO A 364 -10.65 -17.00 9.77
N ASP A 365 -10.38 -17.93 8.85
CA ASP A 365 -9.07 -17.96 8.19
C ASP A 365 -8.82 -16.63 7.46
N THR A 366 -7.65 -16.05 7.70
CA THR A 366 -7.29 -14.67 7.33
C THR A 366 -6.07 -14.69 6.41
N PRO A 367 -5.82 -13.66 5.59
CA PRO A 367 -4.65 -13.60 4.71
C PRO A 367 -3.32 -13.79 5.47
N GLY A 368 -2.55 -14.79 5.04
CA GLY A 368 -1.23 -15.09 5.56
C GLY A 368 -0.12 -14.26 4.93
N PRO A 369 1.14 -14.50 5.35
CA PRO A 369 2.30 -13.80 4.81
C PRO A 369 2.84 -14.41 3.51
N GLU A 370 2.30 -15.52 3.03
CA GLU A 370 2.77 -16.12 1.77
C GLU A 370 2.00 -15.49 0.59
N PRO A 371 2.70 -14.99 -0.45
CA PRO A 371 2.05 -14.49 -1.64
C PRO A 371 1.38 -15.65 -2.40
N ALA A 372 0.25 -15.38 -3.04
CA ALA A 372 -0.46 -16.36 -3.86
C ALA A 372 0.12 -16.46 -5.29
N LEU A 373 0.70 -15.37 -5.78
CA LEU A 373 1.23 -15.24 -7.15
C LEU A 373 2.61 -14.61 -7.14
N GLU A 374 3.40 -14.92 -8.16
CA GLU A 374 4.58 -14.11 -8.50
C GLU A 374 4.17 -12.88 -9.34
N ALA A 375 5.05 -11.87 -9.40
CA ALA A 375 4.74 -10.59 -10.07
C ALA A 375 4.44 -10.76 -11.56
N ASP A 376 5.14 -11.66 -12.25
CA ASP A 376 4.98 -11.96 -13.66
C ASP A 376 3.69 -12.76 -13.95
N GLU A 377 3.32 -13.67 -13.05
CA GLU A 377 2.05 -14.41 -13.13
C GLU A 377 0.86 -13.45 -13.02
N TRP A 378 0.88 -12.55 -12.05
CA TRP A 378 -0.16 -11.52 -11.90
C TRP A 378 -0.21 -10.58 -13.11
N LEU A 379 0.95 -10.12 -13.60
CA LEU A 379 1.02 -9.25 -14.78
C LEU A 379 0.51 -9.95 -16.04
N SER A 380 0.69 -11.28 -16.15
CA SER A 380 0.14 -12.10 -17.24
C SER A 380 -1.39 -12.23 -17.22
N GLY A 381 -2.04 -11.71 -16.17
CA GLY A 381 -3.50 -11.69 -16.02
C GLY A 381 -4.05 -12.77 -15.08
N GLN A 382 -3.20 -13.47 -14.31
CA GLN A 382 -3.69 -14.41 -13.31
C GLN A 382 -4.21 -13.67 -12.07
N ASP A 383 -5.34 -14.16 -11.55
CA ASP A 383 -5.94 -13.69 -10.29
C ASP A 383 -6.00 -14.86 -9.32
N ALA A 384 -5.57 -14.63 -8.08
CA ALA A 384 -5.65 -15.61 -7.01
C ALA A 384 -6.03 -14.91 -5.71
N ASP A 385 -6.86 -15.57 -4.92
CA ASP A 385 -7.19 -15.11 -3.57
C ASP A 385 -5.98 -15.26 -2.63
N PRO A 386 -5.87 -14.43 -1.57
CA PRO A 386 -4.77 -14.54 -0.62
C PRO A 386 -4.68 -15.93 0.01
N VAL A 387 -3.46 -16.42 0.24
CA VAL A 387 -3.23 -17.69 0.94
C VAL A 387 -3.67 -17.52 2.39
N LEU A 388 -4.77 -18.18 2.77
CA LEU A 388 -5.35 -18.04 4.10
C LEU A 388 -4.61 -18.89 5.15
N ILE A 389 -4.52 -18.38 6.37
CA ILE A 389 -4.00 -19.08 7.54
C ILE A 389 -4.99 -18.98 8.70
N SER A 390 -4.97 -19.98 9.57
CA SER A 390 -5.73 -19.96 10.81
C SER A 390 -4.94 -19.27 11.92
N LEU A 391 -5.58 -18.37 12.66
CA LEU A 391 -4.94 -17.66 13.79
C LEU A 391 -4.85 -18.51 15.07
N ARG A 392 -5.44 -19.70 15.08
CA ARG A 392 -5.40 -20.62 16.22
C ARG A 392 -3.98 -21.08 16.58
N ASP A 393 -3.11 -21.17 15.56
CA ASP A 393 -1.74 -21.67 15.69
C ASP A 393 -0.77 -20.57 16.19
N GLY A 394 -1.30 -19.38 16.48
CA GLY A 394 -0.54 -18.22 16.92
C GLY A 394 0.21 -17.53 15.77
N TYR A 395 1.17 -16.67 16.13
CA TYR A 395 1.97 -15.95 15.13
C TYR A 395 2.96 -16.89 14.45
N VAL A 396 2.69 -17.20 13.18
CA VAL A 396 3.63 -17.89 12.29
C VAL A 396 4.46 -16.83 11.55
N PRO A 397 5.78 -16.74 11.80
CA PRO A 397 6.62 -15.79 11.09
C PRO A 397 6.68 -16.16 9.60
N PRO A 398 6.70 -15.17 8.69
CA PRO A 398 7.01 -15.40 7.28
C PRO A 398 8.33 -16.16 7.16
N LYS A 399 8.48 -17.03 6.15
CA LYS A 399 9.77 -17.67 5.87
C LYS A 399 10.83 -16.58 5.69
N HIS A 400 11.83 -16.54 6.58
CA HIS A 400 12.83 -15.48 6.61
C HIS A 400 13.56 -15.41 5.25
N ARG A 401 13.17 -14.43 4.43
CA ARG A 401 13.72 -14.22 3.10
C ARG A 401 14.09 -12.74 3.02
N GLU A 402 15.39 -12.47 3.04
CA GLU A 402 15.89 -11.15 2.71
C GLU A 402 15.37 -10.75 1.33
N LEU A 403 14.86 -9.53 1.21
CA LEU A 403 14.46 -9.00 -0.08
C LEU A 403 15.73 -8.80 -0.92
N ARG A 404 15.94 -9.70 -1.89
CA ARG A 404 17.05 -9.59 -2.85
C ARG A 404 16.55 -8.90 -4.11
N VAL A 405 17.19 -7.79 -4.44
CA VAL A 405 16.95 -7.08 -5.69
C VAL A 405 17.89 -7.63 -6.76
N THR A 406 17.31 -8.16 -7.83
CA THR A 406 18.07 -8.62 -9.00
C THR A 406 17.66 -7.75 -10.18
N LYS A 407 18.47 -6.74 -10.48
CA LYS A 407 18.27 -5.94 -11.70
C LYS A 407 18.50 -6.86 -12.90
N ARG A 408 17.52 -6.99 -13.79
CA ARG A 408 17.72 -7.72 -15.05
C ARG A 408 18.73 -6.94 -15.88
N ASN A 409 19.85 -7.58 -16.22
CA ASN A 409 20.77 -7.02 -17.22
C ASN A 409 20.08 -7.10 -18.59
N ILE A 410 20.04 -5.97 -19.31
CA ILE A 410 19.41 -5.84 -20.63
C ILE A 410 20.06 -6.79 -21.68
N LEU A 411 21.24 -7.35 -21.37
CA LEU A 411 21.96 -8.32 -22.19
C LEU A 411 21.53 -9.79 -21.96
N ASP A 412 20.71 -10.09 -20.96
CA ASP A 412 20.29 -11.45 -20.59
C ASP A 412 18.90 -11.84 -21.12
N VAL A 413 18.47 -11.26 -22.25
CA VAL A 413 17.26 -11.72 -22.97
C VAL A 413 17.59 -13.04 -23.68
N ARG A 414 17.60 -14.14 -22.91
CA ARG A 414 17.50 -15.48 -23.48
C ARG A 414 16.02 -15.76 -23.78
N PRO A 415 15.67 -16.21 -25.00
CA PRO A 415 14.28 -16.54 -25.30
C PRO A 415 13.76 -17.62 -24.35
N PRO A 416 12.46 -17.60 -24.01
CA PRO A 416 11.89 -18.45 -22.97
C PRO A 416 12.10 -19.93 -23.30
N SER A 417 12.73 -20.65 -22.38
CA SER A 417 12.90 -22.09 -22.47
C SER A 417 11.55 -22.77 -22.30
N GLY A 418 11.10 -23.46 -23.34
CA GLY A 418 9.95 -24.37 -23.30
C GLY A 418 10.09 -25.47 -22.22
N PRO A 419 9.00 -26.22 -21.95
CA PRO A 419 8.87 -27.05 -20.76
C PRO A 419 9.95 -28.15 -20.70
N ARG A 420 10.73 -28.13 -19.62
CA ARG A 420 11.79 -29.09 -19.31
C ARG A 420 11.22 -30.50 -19.16
N ARG A 421 11.46 -31.36 -20.15
CA ARG A 421 11.58 -32.81 -19.92
C ARG A 421 13.03 -33.14 -19.62
N SER A 422 13.23 -33.86 -18.53
CA SER A 422 14.48 -34.46 -18.13
C SER A 422 15.06 -35.31 -19.25
N GLN A 423 16.31 -35.03 -19.66
CA GLN A 423 17.29 -36.05 -20.01
C GLN A 423 18.69 -35.46 -20.23
N SER A 424 19.65 -36.34 -20.00
CA SER A 424 21.08 -36.20 -19.84
C SER A 424 21.87 -35.75 -21.07
N ALA A 425 23.09 -35.30 -20.80
CA ALA A 425 24.13 -34.85 -21.72
C ALA A 425 24.29 -35.67 -23.02
N SER A 426 24.45 -34.96 -24.13
CA SER A 426 25.40 -35.30 -25.20
C SER A 426 25.61 -34.10 -26.12
N ASP A 427 26.88 -33.87 -26.48
CA ASP A 427 27.34 -32.92 -27.50
C ASP A 427 26.59 -33.11 -28.83
N ALA A 428 26.05 -32.03 -29.39
CA ALA A 428 25.62 -31.97 -30.78
C ALA A 428 26.34 -30.80 -31.48
N PRO A 429 27.03 -31.02 -32.61
CA PRO A 429 27.76 -29.96 -33.29
C PRO A 429 26.77 -29.00 -33.97
N LEU A 430 27.00 -27.70 -33.80
CA LEU A 430 26.31 -26.66 -34.57
C LEU A 430 26.46 -26.96 -36.07
N SER A 431 25.36 -26.97 -36.81
CA SER A 431 25.39 -27.29 -38.24
C SER A 431 26.27 -26.28 -38.99
N GLN A 432 27.17 -26.74 -39.86
CA GLN A 432 28.04 -25.86 -40.66
C GLN A 432 27.25 -24.78 -41.41
N HIS A 433 26.04 -25.13 -41.86
CA HIS A 433 25.12 -24.23 -42.52
C HIS A 433 24.72 -23.02 -41.66
N THR A 434 24.46 -23.21 -40.36
CA THR A 434 24.15 -22.10 -39.43
C THR A 434 25.36 -21.20 -39.15
N LEU A 435 26.58 -21.73 -39.20
CA LEU A 435 27.79 -20.92 -39.01
C LEU A 435 28.08 -20.05 -40.23
N GLU A 436 27.87 -20.60 -41.44
CA GLU A 436 28.04 -19.87 -42.70
C GLU A 436 27.04 -18.72 -42.83
N THR A 437 25.77 -18.93 -42.45
CA THR A 437 24.76 -17.86 -42.48
C THR A 437 25.11 -16.72 -41.53
N LEU A 438 25.57 -17.04 -40.32
CA LEU A 438 25.99 -16.03 -39.34
C LEU A 438 27.24 -15.26 -39.79
N LEU A 439 28.18 -15.93 -40.45
CA LEU A 439 29.37 -15.26 -41.00
C LEU A 439 29.02 -14.29 -42.13
N GLU A 440 28.04 -14.65 -42.96
CA GLU A 440 27.56 -13.82 -44.05
C GLU A 440 26.81 -12.59 -43.53
N GLU A 441 26.01 -12.77 -42.47
CA GLU A 441 25.30 -11.68 -41.79
C GLU A 441 26.27 -10.72 -41.06
N ILE A 442 27.30 -11.24 -40.40
CA ILE A 442 28.38 -10.43 -39.81
C ILE A 442 29.13 -9.63 -40.87
N LYS A 443 29.36 -10.22 -42.05
CA LYS A 443 30.03 -9.53 -43.16
C LYS A 443 29.18 -8.38 -43.70
N ALA A 444 27.88 -8.61 -43.91
CA ALA A 444 26.93 -7.59 -44.35
C ALA A 444 26.84 -6.42 -43.36
N LEU A 445 26.79 -6.71 -42.05
CA LEU A 445 26.77 -5.69 -41.01
C LEU A 445 28.06 -4.85 -40.98
N ARG A 446 29.23 -5.48 -41.20
CA ARG A 446 30.51 -4.75 -41.29
C ARG A 446 30.57 -3.81 -42.48
N GLU A 447 30.09 -4.24 -43.65
CA GLU A 447 30.01 -3.39 -44.84
C GLU A 447 29.06 -2.19 -44.61
N GLN A 448 27.94 -2.42 -43.92
CA GLN A 448 27.00 -1.36 -43.60
C GLN A 448 27.58 -0.33 -42.61
N VAL A 449 28.32 -0.78 -41.59
CA VAL A 449 29.02 0.12 -40.65
C VAL A 449 30.08 0.94 -41.39
N GLN A 450 30.87 0.32 -42.26
CA GLN A 450 31.91 1.01 -43.02
C GLN A 450 31.32 2.08 -43.98
N ALA A 451 30.18 1.79 -44.60
CA ALA A 451 29.47 2.77 -45.43
C ALA A 451 28.93 3.95 -44.59
N GLN A 452 28.47 3.69 -43.36
CA GLN A 452 28.04 4.75 -42.45
C GLN A 452 29.20 5.62 -41.96
N GLU A 453 30.36 5.03 -41.64
CA GLU A 453 31.57 5.78 -41.28
C GLU A 453 32.01 6.70 -42.42
N GLN A 454 32.07 6.21 -43.66
CA GLN A 454 32.41 7.05 -44.82
C GLN A 454 31.43 8.21 -45.01
N ARG A 455 30.14 7.97 -44.77
CA ARG A 455 29.11 9.01 -44.84
C ARG A 455 29.28 10.04 -43.74
N ILE A 456 29.60 9.62 -42.52
CA ILE A 456 29.88 10.52 -41.39
C ILE A 456 31.09 11.38 -41.71
N THR A 457 32.20 10.79 -42.17
CA THR A 457 33.41 11.56 -42.55
C THR A 457 33.13 12.55 -43.70
N SER A 458 32.30 12.18 -44.68
CA SER A 458 31.90 13.11 -45.74
C SER A 458 31.06 14.27 -45.20
N LEU A 459 30.17 14.02 -44.24
CA LEU A 459 29.37 15.05 -43.59
C LEU A 459 30.24 15.97 -42.74
N GLU A 460 31.21 15.42 -42.00
CA GLU A 460 32.17 16.18 -41.20
C GLU A 460 33.02 17.10 -42.07
N ASN A 461 33.52 16.62 -43.22
CA ASN A 461 34.28 17.47 -44.16
C ASN A 461 33.44 18.63 -44.73
N MET A 462 32.17 18.38 -45.10
CA MET A 462 31.27 19.45 -45.53
C MET A 462 30.97 20.46 -44.41
N LEU A 463 30.95 19.99 -43.16
CA LEU A 463 30.74 20.85 -41.99
C LEU A 463 31.97 21.72 -41.74
N CYS A 464 33.19 21.21 -41.94
CA CYS A 464 34.43 22.00 -41.90
C CYS A 464 34.46 23.08 -43.00
N GLU A 465 34.08 22.76 -44.25
CA GLU A 465 34.03 23.75 -45.34
C GLU A 465 33.04 24.90 -45.08
N LEU A 466 31.97 24.65 -44.31
CA LEU A 466 31.00 25.69 -43.91
C LEU A 466 31.51 26.57 -42.76
N VAL A 467 32.45 26.08 -41.95
CA VAL A 467 33.03 26.83 -40.81
C VAL A 467 34.19 27.73 -41.26
N ASP A 468 34.94 27.35 -42.29
CA ASP A 468 36.04 28.16 -42.85
C ASP A 468 35.56 29.26 -43.84
N GLY A 469 34.26 29.34 -44.11
CA GLY A 469 33.63 30.33 -45.01
C GLY A 469 33.06 31.58 -44.33
N THR A 470 33.27 31.75 -43.03
CA THR A 470 32.88 32.96 -42.28
C THR A 470 34.12 33.71 -41.79
N ASP A 471 34.76 34.42 -42.71
CA ASP A 471 35.62 35.59 -42.46
C ASP A 471 35.18 36.75 -43.36
#